data_AF-A0A6J1NN11-F1
#
_entry.id   AF-A0A6J1NN11-F1
#
_cell.length_a   1.000
_cell.length_b   1.000
_cell.length_c   1.000
_cell.angle_alpha   90.00
_cell.angle_beta   90.00
_cell.angle_gamma   90.00
#
_symmetry.space_group_name_H-M   'P 1'
#
loop_
_entity.id
_entity.type
_entity.pdbx_description
1 polymer ?
#
loop_
_entity_poly.entity_id
_entity_poly.type
_entity_poly.pdbx_seq_one_letter_code
_entity_poly.pdbx_strand_id
1 'polypeptide(L)'
;MSLEIESMVRYASPINPAVFPHLTMLLLGIGIFFTAWFFVYEVTSTKVSRDLFKELLLSLVAALFSGFGILFLLLWVGIYV
;
A
#
# COMPACT_ATOMS: atom_id res chain seq x y z
N MET A 1 -22.11 -32.21 -18.84
CA MET A 1 -20.86 -32.33 -18.06
C MET A 1 -21.03 -31.47 -16.82
N SER A 2 -21.62 -32.03 -15.77
CA SER A 2 -21.76 -31.37 -14.47
C SER A 2 -20.40 -31.42 -13.78
N LEU A 3 -19.80 -30.26 -13.51
CA LEU A 3 -18.60 -30.20 -12.69
C LEU A 3 -18.99 -30.64 -11.27
N GLU A 4 -18.59 -31.85 -10.89
CA GLU A 4 -18.80 -32.40 -9.56
C GLU A 4 -17.93 -31.62 -8.56
N ILE A 5 -18.53 -31.17 -7.46
CA ILE A 5 -17.87 -30.36 -6.42
C ILE A 5 -16.65 -31.10 -5.83
N GLU A 6 -16.63 -32.43 -5.89
CA GLU A 6 -15.50 -33.26 -5.46
C GLU A 6 -14.22 -33.06 -6.30
N SER A 7 -14.35 -32.57 -7.54
CA SER A 7 -13.20 -32.28 -8.41
C SER A 7 -12.58 -30.90 -8.20
N MET A 8 -13.17 -30.07 -7.33
CA MET A 8 -12.72 -28.69 -7.12
C MET A 8 -11.58 -28.62 -6.11
N VAL A 9 -10.54 -27.86 -6.47
CA VAL A 9 -9.39 -27.59 -5.59
C VAL A 9 -9.82 -26.66 -4.45
N ARG A 10 -9.33 -26.93 -3.23
CA ARG A 10 -9.58 -26.06 -2.07
C ARG A 10 -9.00 -24.66 -2.33
N TYR A 11 -9.83 -23.64 -2.10
CA TYR A 11 -9.35 -22.26 -2.12
C TYR A 11 -8.41 -22.02 -0.94
N ALA A 12 -7.14 -21.78 -1.24
CA ALA A 12 -6.18 -21.24 -0.30
C ALA A 12 -6.01 -19.75 -0.57
N SER A 13 -5.87 -18.95 0.49
CA SER A 13 -5.56 -17.53 0.32
C SER A 13 -4.28 -17.37 -0.50
N PRO A 14 -4.26 -16.49 -1.52
CA PRO A 14 -3.07 -16.27 -2.35
C PRO A 14 -1.87 -15.73 -1.55
N ILE A 15 -2.12 -15.14 -0.38
CA ILE A 15 -1.09 -14.66 0.55
C ILE A 15 -1.31 -15.34 1.90
N ASN A 16 -0.24 -15.90 2.45
CA ASN A 16 -0.26 -16.53 3.77
C ASN A 16 -0.45 -15.44 4.86
N PRO A 17 -1.41 -15.59 5.79
CA PRO A 17 -1.67 -14.64 6.86
C PRO A 17 -0.44 -14.30 7.73
N ALA A 18 0.52 -15.21 7.87
CA ALA A 18 1.76 -14.96 8.61
C ALA A 18 2.61 -13.82 8.02
N VAL A 19 2.40 -13.49 6.74
CA VAL A 19 3.19 -12.49 6.01
C VAL A 19 2.53 -11.10 6.07
N PHE A 20 1.25 -11.00 6.46
CA PHE A 20 0.55 -9.72 6.60
C PHE A 20 1.26 -8.69 7.47
N PRO A 21 1.68 -8.98 8.72
CA PRO A 21 2.34 -7.99 9.56
C PRO A 21 3.67 -7.49 8.96
N HIS A 22 4.42 -8.37 8.29
CA HIS A 22 5.68 -8.02 7.65
C HIS A 22 5.47 -7.08 6.46
N LEU A 23 4.49 -7.39 5.60
CA LEU A 23 4.10 -6.54 4.47
C LEU A 23 3.58 -5.18 4.95
N THR A 24 2.68 -5.16 5.93
CA THR A 24 2.13 -3.92 6.51
C THR A 24 3.23 -2.99 6.98
N MET A 25 4.18 -3.49 7.78
CA MET A 25 5.26 -2.67 8.33
C MET A 25 6.17 -2.09 7.24
N LEU A 26 6.48 -2.88 6.20
CA LEU A 26 7.30 -2.44 5.07
C LEU A 26 6.59 -1.37 4.23
N LEU A 27 5.35 -1.65 3.82
CA LEU A 27 4.59 -0.76 2.95
C LEU A 27 4.22 0.55 3.66
N LEU A 28 3.75 0.49 4.91
CA LEU A 28 3.46 1.70 5.71
C LEU A 28 4.73 2.45 6.07
N GLY A 29 5.81 1.76 6.45
CA GLY A 29 7.08 2.41 6.79
C GLY A 29 7.61 3.26 5.64
N ILE A 30 7.61 2.70 4.43
CA ILE A 30 8.01 3.42 3.21
C ILE A 30 6.98 4.50 2.86
N GLY A 31 5.68 4.21 2.95
CA GLY A 31 4.60 5.16 2.64
C GLY A 31 4.64 6.42 3.51
N ILE A 32 4.83 6.27 4.83
CA ILE A 32 4.96 7.40 5.76
C ILE A 32 6.22 8.21 5.46
N PHE A 33 7.33 7.55 5.13
CA PHE A 33 8.58 8.23 4.76
C PHE A 33 8.40 9.14 3.53
N PHE A 34 7.79 8.62 2.45
CA PHE A 34 7.51 9.41 1.25
C PHE A 34 6.48 10.52 1.50
N THR A 35 5.50 10.27 2.36
CA THR A 35 4.50 11.28 2.76
C THR A 35 5.15 12.43 3.53
N ALA A 36 6.04 12.11 4.48
CA ALA A 36 6.80 13.13 5.21
C ALA A 36 7.72 13.91 4.26
N TRP A 37 8.39 13.24 3.32
CA TRP A 37 9.21 13.90 2.31
C TRP A 37 8.39 14.85 1.43
N PHE A 38 7.20 14.43 1.01
CA PHE A 38 6.29 15.28 0.24
C PHE A 38 5.92 16.56 1.01
N PHE A 39 5.56 16.45 2.29
CA PHE A 39 5.28 17.63 3.12
C PHE A 39 6.51 18.53 3.30
N VAL A 40 7.70 17.97 3.53
CA VAL A 40 8.94 18.75 3.63
C VAL A 40 9.22 19.49 2.31
N TYR A 41 9.01 18.82 1.18
CA TYR A 41 9.19 19.43 -0.14
C TYR A 41 8.20 20.58 -0.39
N GLU A 42 6.93 20.42 0.01
CA GLU A 42 5.90 21.44 -0.15
C GLU A 42 6.17 22.67 0.72
N VAL A 43 6.59 22.50 1.99
CA VAL A 43 6.86 23.62 2.91
C VAL A 43 8.17 24.35 2.60
N THR A 44 9.13 23.69 1.96
CA THR A 44 10.46 24.26 1.65
C THR A 44 10.52 24.87 0.24
N SER A 45 9.69 24.39 -0.69
CA SER A 45 9.72 24.88 -2.07
C SER A 45 9.12 26.27 -2.21
N THR A 46 9.91 27.20 -2.73
CA THR A 46 9.46 28.56 -3.07
C THR A 46 8.83 28.59 -4.47
N LYS A 47 8.03 29.62 -4.77
CA LYS A 47 7.28 29.76 -6.05
C LYS A 47 8.13 29.63 -7.33
N VAL A 48 9.44 29.81 -7.25
CA VAL A 48 10.36 29.82 -8.40
C VAL A 48 10.96 28.42 -8.69
N SER A 49 10.94 27.51 -7.71
CA SER A 49 11.53 26.16 -7.82
C SER A 49 10.50 25.04 -7.76
N ARG A 50 9.19 25.35 -7.85
CA ARG A 50 8.13 24.33 -7.83
C ARG A 50 8.07 23.62 -9.17
N ASP A 51 8.15 22.30 -9.10
CA ASP A 51 7.96 21.41 -10.24
C ASP A 51 6.79 20.47 -9.91
N LEU A 52 5.65 20.74 -10.53
CA LEU A 52 4.41 19.98 -10.37
C LEU A 52 4.59 18.51 -10.74
N PHE A 53 5.47 18.19 -11.69
CA PHE A 53 5.70 16.82 -12.11
C PHE A 53 6.36 16.01 -11.00
N LYS A 54 7.36 16.61 -10.33
CA LYS A 54 8.04 15.98 -9.20
C LYS A 54 7.12 15.82 -7.99
N GLU A 55 6.30 16.83 -7.69
CA GLU A 55 5.31 16.78 -6.61
C GLU A 55 4.27 15.67 -6.84
N LEU A 56 3.76 15.57 -8.06
CA LEU A 56 2.79 14.55 -8.44
C LEU A 56 3.38 13.15 -8.37
N LEU A 57 4.62 12.97 -8.83
CA LEU A 57 5.29 11.67 -8.79
C LEU A 57 5.53 11.24 -7.34
N LEU A 58 5.98 12.15 -6.48
CA LEU A 58 6.23 11.84 -5.07
C LEU A 58 4.94 11.52 -4.30
N SER A 59 3.88 12.31 -4.50
CA SER A 59 2.58 12.08 -3.88
C SER A 59 1.90 10.80 -4.39
N LEU A 60 2.06 10.46 -5.68
CA LEU A 60 1.53 9.22 -6.25
C LEU A 60 2.23 7.99 -5.66
N VAL A 61 3.56 8.03 -5.54
CA VAL A 61 4.33 6.95 -4.89
C VAL A 61 3.91 6.83 -3.42
N ALA A 62 3.83 7.94 -2.68
CA ALA A 62 3.39 7.94 -1.29
C ALA A 62 1.98 7.35 -1.12
N ALA A 63 1.04 7.73 -1.99
CA ALA A 63 -0.35 7.27 -1.97
C ALA A 63 -0.48 5.78 -2.27
N LEU A 64 0.28 5.25 -3.26
CA LEU A 64 0.29 3.82 -3.57
C LEU A 64 0.78 3.00 -2.37
N PHE A 65 1.96 3.32 -1.84
CA PHE A 65 2.53 2.57 -0.72
C PHE A 65 1.68 2.67 0.56
N SER A 66 1.16 3.85 0.87
CA SER A 66 0.27 4.04 2.03
C SER A 66 -1.08 3.33 1.84
N GLY A 67 -1.65 3.36 0.63
CA GLY A 67 -2.92 2.69 0.32
C GLY A 67 -2.83 1.17 0.47
N PHE A 68 -1.84 0.54 -0.15
CA PHE A 68 -1.60 -0.89 0.03
C PHE A 68 -1.23 -1.24 1.48
N GLY A 69 -0.43 -0.39 2.14
CA GLY A 69 -0.07 -0.58 3.55
C GLY A 69 -1.28 -0.60 4.48
N ILE A 70 -2.26 0.28 4.25
CA ILE A 70 -3.52 0.33 5.03
C ILE A 70 -4.38 -0.91 4.76
N LEU A 71 -4.46 -1.39 3.51
CA LEU A 71 -5.18 -2.64 3.20
C LEU A 71 -4.62 -3.83 3.99
N PHE A 72 -3.29 -4.00 4.00
CA PHE A 72 -2.65 -5.06 4.79
C PHE A 72 -2.78 -4.84 6.30
N LEU A 73 -2.83 -3.59 6.78
CA LEU A 73 -3.11 -3.29 8.18
C LEU A 73 -4.52 -3.73 8.59
N LEU A 74 -5.54 -3.47 7.78
CA LEU A 74 -6.91 -3.90 8.05
C LEU A 74 -7.00 -5.43 8.08
N LEU A 75 -6.39 -6.11 7.11
CA LEU A 75 -6.30 -7.57 7.08
C LEU A 75 -5.57 -8.12 8.32
N TRP A 76 -4.54 -7.43 8.80
CA TRP A 76 -3.80 -7.84 10.00
C TRP A 76 -4.61 -7.66 11.30
N VAL A 77 -5.40 -6.60 11.41
CA VAL A 77 -6.33 -6.39 12.56
C VAL A 77 -7.50 -7.38 12.53
N GLY A 78 -7.69 -8.11 11.42
CA GLY A 78 -8.76 -9.09 11.24
C GLY A 78 -10.01 -8.54 10.58
N ILE A 79 -9.92 -7.33 10.00
CA ILE A 79 -10.97 -6.75 9.17
C ILE A 79 -10.72 -7.19 7.72
N TYR A 80 -11.46 -8.19 7.28
CA TYR A 80 -11.42 -8.69 5.91
C TYR A 80 -12.31 -7.80 5.03
N VAL A 81 -11.68 -6.96 4.21
CA VAL A 81 -12.31 -6.06 3.23
C VAL A 81 -12.47 -6.77 1.88
#